data_AF-A0A419FPJ7-F1
#
_entry.id   AF-A0A419FPJ7-F1
#
_cell.length_a   1.000
_cell.length_b   1.000
_cell.length_c   1.000
_cell.angle_alpha   90.00
_cell.angle_beta   90.00
_cell.angle_gamma   90.00
#
_symmetry.space_group_name_H-M   'P 1'
#
loop_
_entity.id
_entity.type
_entity.pdbx_description
1 polymer ?
#
loop_
_entity_poly.entity_id
_entity_poly.type
_entity_poly.pdbx_seq_one_letter_code
_entity_poly.pdbx_strand_id
1 'polypeptide(L)' 'MTEELDNLKEFEVEEGLTRKIPVGWLVLFWGLIIWGIYYFVSYTPSISGWSQEKAYEESVKGLGHRE' A
#
# COMPACT_ATOMS: atom_id res chain seq x y z
N MET A 1 -1.11 -26.63 -21.51
CA MET A 1 -2.10 -25.54 -21.39
C MET A 1 -3.43 -26.01 -20.83
N THR A 2 -4.19 -26.88 -21.50
CA THR A 2 -5.51 -27.33 -20.99
C THR A 2 -5.37 -28.16 -19.71
N GLU A 3 -4.42 -29.10 -19.68
CA GLU A 3 -4.15 -29.93 -18.50
C GLU A 3 -3.49 -29.15 -17.34
N GLU A 4 -2.74 -28.09 -17.63
CA GLU A 4 -2.14 -27.21 -16.61
C GLU A 4 -3.19 -26.30 -15.96
N LEU A 5 -4.19 -25.86 -16.74
CA LEU A 5 -5.34 -25.10 -16.23
C LEU A 5 -6.28 -25.99 -15.41
N ASP A 6 -6.43 -27.27 -15.76
CA ASP A 6 -7.23 -28.23 -14.97
C ASP A 6 -6.56 -28.59 -13.63
N ASN A 7 -5.23 -28.78 -13.60
CA ASN A 7 -4.50 -28.98 -12.34
C ASN A 7 -4.57 -27.76 -11.40
N LEU A 8 -4.69 -26.54 -11.95
CA LEU A 8 -4.88 -25.30 -11.16
C LEU A 8 -6.30 -25.18 -10.61
N LYS A 9 -7.31 -25.71 -11.32
CA LYS A 9 -8.70 -25.77 -10.85
C LYS A 9 -8.90 -26.82 -9.75
N GLU A 10 -8.13 -27.89 -9.75
CA GLU A 10 -8.16 -28.87 -8.64
C GLU A 10 -7.60 -28.28 -7.32
N PHE A 11 -6.83 -27.20 -7.41
CA PHE A 11 -6.44 -26.35 -6.27
C PHE A 11 -7.54 -25.36 -5.83
N GLU A 12 -8.55 -25.10 -6.66
CA GLU A 12 -9.79 -24.43 -6.25
C GLU A 12 -10.68 -25.44 -5.52
N VAL A 13 -10.39 -25.62 -4.22
CA VAL A 13 -11.19 -26.38 -3.25
C VAL A 13 -12.70 -26.24 -3.55
N GLU A 14 -13.35 -27.34 -3.93
CA GLU A 14 -14.78 -27.47 -4.29
C GLU A 14 -15.80 -27.00 -3.20
N GLU A 15 -15.36 -26.46 -2.06
CA GLU A 15 -16.21 -26.05 -0.93
C GLU A 15 -16.20 -24.54 -0.62
N GLY A 16 -15.66 -23.70 -1.50
CA GLY A 16 -15.15 -22.37 -1.11
C GLY A 16 -16.12 -21.18 -0.99
N LEU A 17 -17.39 -21.26 -1.42
CA LEU A 17 -18.27 -20.06 -1.40
C LEU A 17 -18.59 -19.58 0.03
N THR A 18 -18.32 -20.40 1.05
CA THR A 18 -18.60 -20.09 2.48
C THR A 18 -17.39 -19.58 3.26
N ARG A 19 -16.18 -19.51 2.67
CA ARG A 19 -15.01 -18.93 3.34
C ARG A 19 -15.11 -17.42 3.32
N LYS A 20 -15.74 -16.86 4.37
CA LYS A 20 -15.76 -15.41 4.63
C LYS A 20 -14.34 -14.87 4.59
N ILE A 21 -14.15 -13.72 3.91
CA ILE A 21 -12.87 -13.00 3.90
C ILE A 21 -12.46 -12.76 5.36
N PRO A 22 -11.23 -13.12 5.77
CA PRO A 22 -10.81 -12.91 7.14
C PRO A 22 -10.86 -11.42 7.48
N VAL A 23 -11.36 -11.08 8.67
CA VAL A 23 -11.56 -9.68 9.07
C VAL A 23 -10.26 -8.87 9.00
N GLY A 24 -9.11 -9.49 9.31
CA GLY A 24 -7.79 -8.85 9.16
C GLY A 24 -7.50 -8.36 7.73
N TRP A 25 -7.94 -9.10 6.71
CA TRP A 25 -7.80 -8.67 5.31
C TRP A 25 -8.68 -7.48 4.97
N LEU A 26 -9.90 -7.44 5.52
CA LEU A 26 -10.79 -6.28 5.34
C LEU A 26 -10.21 -5.03 6.01
N VAL A 27 -9.66 -5.18 7.23
CA VAL A 27 -8.99 -4.08 7.94
C VAL A 27 -7.77 -3.59 7.16
N LEU A 28 -6.93 -4.49 6.66
CA LEU A 28 -5.79 -4.13 5.83
C LEU A 28 -6.23 -3.40 4.56
N PHE A 29 -7.25 -3.91 3.87
CA PHE A 29 -7.77 -3.32 2.64
C PHE A 29 -8.22 -1.87 2.86
N TRP A 30 -9.06 -1.62 3.87
CA TRP A 30 -9.51 -0.27 4.19
C TRP A 30 -8.39 0.61 4.74
N GLY A 31 -7.48 0.03 5.52
CA GLY A 31 -6.29 0.71 6.01
C GLY A 31 -5.41 1.24 4.88
N LEU A 32 -5.18 0.43 3.84
CA LEU A 32 -4.42 0.83 2.66
C LEU A 32 -5.12 1.93 1.86
N ILE A 33 -6.45 1.89 1.76
CA ILE A 33 -7.21 2.96 1.09
C ILE A 33 -7.05 4.28 1.84
N ILE A 34 -7.31 4.28 3.15
CA ILE A 34 -7.19 5.49 3.98
C ILE A 34 -5.75 6.00 3.97
N TRP A 35 -4.78 5.09 4.10
CA TRP A 35 -3.36 5.44 4.05
C TRP A 35 -2.96 6.00 2.69
N GLY A 36 -3.45 5.44 1.59
CA GLY A 36 -3.22 5.95 0.24
C GLY A 36 -3.77 7.36 0.03
N ILE A 37 -4.98 7.63 0.52
CA ILE A 37 -5.57 8.98 0.48
C ILE A 37 -4.73 9.95 1.33
N TYR A 38 -4.37 9.56 2.55
CA TYR A 38 -3.51 10.36 3.42
C TYR A 38 -2.16 10.68 2.76
N TYR A 39 -1.51 9.67 2.18
CA TYR A 39 -0.24 9.81 1.48
C TYR A 39 -0.37 10.75 0.29
N PHE A 40 -1.40 10.58 -0.52
CA PHE A 40 -1.67 11.44 -1.67
C PHE A 40 -1.82 12.91 -1.25
N VAL A 41 -2.62 13.19 -0.23
CA VAL A 41 -2.80 14.56 0.28
C VAL A 41 -1.50 15.12 0.86
N SER A 42 -0.73 14.30 1.57
CA SER A 42 0.47 14.74 2.29
C SER A 42 1.67 14.98 1.38
N TYR A 43 1.82 14.18 0.33
CA TYR A 43 3.04 14.16 -0.51
C TYR A 43 2.82 14.63 -1.95
N THR A 44 1.61 15.06 -2.30
CA THR A 44 1.37 15.74 -3.58
C THR A 44 1.73 17.23 -3.46
N PRO A 45 2.71 17.75 -4.23
CA PRO A 45 3.19 19.13 -4.09
C PRO A 45 2.11 20.21 -4.25
N SER A 46 1.15 19.98 -5.15
CA SER A 46 0.04 20.92 -5.38
C SER A 46 -0.97 20.99 -4.24
N ILE A 47 -0.98 20.00 -3.34
CA ILE A 47 -1.92 19.91 -2.21
C ILE A 47 -1.25 20.36 -0.92
N SER A 48 -0.10 19.76 -0.56
CA SER A 48 0.56 20.01 0.73
C SER A 48 1.70 21.02 0.67
N GLY A 49 2.14 21.43 -0.52
CA GLY A 49 3.36 22.21 -0.70
C GLY A 49 4.66 21.44 -0.41
N TRP A 50 4.56 20.12 -0.18
CA TRP A 50 5.71 19.23 0.01
C TRP A 50 6.53 19.13 -1.27
N SER A 51 7.86 19.14 -1.15
CA SER A 51 8.77 18.85 -2.26
C SER A 51 10.01 18.11 -1.77
N GLN A 52 10.57 17.29 -2.65
CA GLN A 52 11.78 16.53 -2.34
C GLN A 52 12.99 17.45 -2.07
N GLU A 53 13.09 18.56 -2.80
CA GLU A 53 14.16 19.56 -2.62
C GLU A 53 14.15 20.16 -1.23
N LYS A 54 12.99 20.62 -0.73
CA LYS A 54 12.86 21.17 0.62
C LYS A 54 13.22 20.15 1.69
N ALA A 55 12.73 18.92 1.53
CA ALA A 55 13.03 17.83 2.45
C ALA A 55 14.54 17.51 2.49
N TYR A 56 15.20 17.55 1.34
CA TYR A 56 16.65 17.38 1.24
C TYR A 56 17.40 18.54 1.92
N GLU A 57 17.05 19.78 1.62
CA GLU A 57 17.70 20.96 2.20
C GLU A 57 17.57 20.97 3.74
N GLU A 58 16.41 20.63 4.27
CA GLU A 58 16.17 20.50 5.71
C GLU A 58 17.05 19.39 6.33
N SER A 59 17.19 18.24 5.66
CA SER A 59 18.06 17.17 6.12
C SER A 59 19.54 17.58 6.21
N VAL A 60 20.01 18.37 5.23
CA VAL A 60 21.40 18.87 5.19
C VAL A 60 21.62 19.94 6.25
N LYS A 61 20.68 20.88 6.43
CA LYS A 61 20.73 21.88 7.51
C LYS A 61 20.74 21.23 8.89
N GLY A 62 19.90 20.20 9.10
CA GLY A 62 19.87 19.44 10.34
C GLY A 62 21.17 18.66 10.62
N LEU A 63 21.90 18.24 9.58
CA LEU A 63 23.23 17.65 9.71
C LEU A 63 24.28 18.70 10.10
N GLY A 64 24.28 19.85 9.43
CA GLY A 64 25.24 20.93 9.71
C GLY A 64 25.09 21.59 11.08
N HIS A 65 23.97 21.36 11.80
CA HIS A 65 23.75 21.86 13.16
C HIS A 65 24.18 20.86 14.25
N ARG A 66 24.59 19.64 13.87
CA ARG A 66 25.03 18.56 14.78
C ARG A 66 26.55 18.37 14.82
N GLU A 67 27.31 19.17 14.07
CA GLU A 67 28.77 19.28 14.11
C GLU A 67 29.19 20.61 14.74
#